data_AF-A0A402D0Q4-F1
#
_entry.id   AF-A0A402D0Q4-F1
#
_cell.length_a   1.000
_cell.length_b   1.000
_cell.length_c   1.000
_cell.angle_alpha   90.00
_cell.angle_beta   90.00
_cell.angle_gamma   90.00
#
_symmetry.space_group_name_H-M   'P 1'
#
loop_
_entity.id
_entity.type
_entity.pdbx_description
1 polymer ?
#
loop_
_entity_poly.entity_id
_entity_poly.type
_entity_poly.pdbx_seq_one_letter_code
_entity_poly.pdbx_strand_id
1 'polypeptide(L)'
;MDLKERGLVFLNRAIPEEMASRYAPGSMADMLIAGYVQNGVVDAEIAQFVGICAFECREAAKKYSSNEAKAYFYECADILDAIDAQTAPG
;
A
#
# COMPACT_ATOMS: atom_id res chain seq x y z
N MET A 1 2.20 -2.07 -16.88
CA MET A 1 1.67 -2.82 -15.73
C MET A 1 0.44 -2.08 -15.26
N ASP A 2 -0.70 -2.76 -15.19
CA ASP A 2 -1.93 -2.18 -14.63
C ASP A 2 -1.85 -2.11 -13.09
N LEU A 3 -2.81 -1.43 -12.45
CA LEU A 3 -2.79 -1.24 -11.00
C LEU A 3 -3.00 -2.54 -10.22
N LYS A 4 -3.78 -3.49 -10.76
CA LYS A 4 -4.00 -4.80 -10.11
C LYS A 4 -2.73 -5.64 -10.15
N GLU A 5 -2.07 -5.71 -11.29
CA GLU A 5 -0.80 -6.39 -11.49
C GLU A 5 0.28 -5.77 -10.60
N ARG A 6 0.35 -4.44 -10.52
CA ARG A 6 1.26 -3.73 -9.61
C ARG A 6 1.00 -4.08 -8.14
N GLY A 7 -0.25 -4.06 -7.70
CA GLY A 7 -0.63 -4.46 -6.35
C GLY A 7 -0.27 -5.90 -6.03
N LEU A 8 -0.51 -6.82 -6.96
CA LEU A 8 -0.16 -8.24 -6.80
C LEU A 8 1.36 -8.44 -6.69
N VAL A 9 2.15 -7.78 -7.54
CA VAL A 9 3.62 -7.84 -7.47
C VAL A 9 4.13 -7.30 -6.14
N PHE A 10 3.58 -6.18 -5.67
CA PHE A 10 3.93 -5.58 -4.39
C PHE A 10 3.64 -6.53 -3.22
N LEU A 11 2.44 -7.12 -3.16
CA LEU A 11 2.03 -8.03 -2.10
C LEU A 11 2.86 -9.33 -2.03
N ASN A 12 3.46 -9.76 -3.14
CA ASN A 12 4.33 -10.93 -3.21
C ASN A 12 5.82 -10.57 -3.05
N ARG A 13 6.16 -9.29 -2.90
CA ARG A 13 7.54 -8.84 -2.75
C ARG A 13 8.07 -9.19 -1.37
N ALA A 14 9.35 -9.56 -1.29
CA ALA A 14 10.03 -9.69 -0.02
C ALA A 14 10.02 -8.35 0.74
N ILE A 15 9.68 -8.42 2.03
CA ILE A 15 9.78 -7.27 2.94
C ILE A 15 11.28 -6.99 3.17
N PRO A 16 11.74 -5.74 3.04
CA PRO A 16 13.13 -5.37 3.32
C PRO A 16 13.57 -5.78 4.73
N GLU A 17 14.80 -6.26 4.88
CA GLU A 17 15.30 -6.84 6.14
C GLU A 17 15.19 -5.88 7.34
N GLU A 18 15.48 -4.58 7.12
CA GLU A 18 15.35 -3.53 8.15
C GLU A 18 13.91 -3.41 8.70
N MET A 19 12.92 -3.78 7.88
CA MET A 19 11.50 -3.75 8.20
C MET A 19 11.01 -5.09 8.74
N ALA A 20 11.66 -6.22 8.42
CA ALA A 20 11.15 -7.56 8.71
C ALA A 20 10.84 -7.82 10.20
N SER A 21 11.52 -7.13 11.12
CA SER A 21 11.27 -7.22 12.56
C SER A 21 10.13 -6.34 13.10
N ARG A 22 9.64 -5.38 12.29
CA ARG A 22 8.69 -4.34 12.71
C ARG A 22 7.44 -4.25 11.81
N TYR A 23 7.52 -4.80 10.60
CA TYR A 23 6.41 -4.86 9.66
C TYR A 23 5.52 -6.04 10.01
N ALA A 24 4.23 -5.79 10.18
CA ALA A 24 3.22 -6.84 10.36
C ALA A 24 2.59 -7.16 9.01
N PRO A 25 2.84 -8.34 8.42
CA PRO A 25 2.09 -8.79 7.24
C PRO A 25 0.59 -8.80 7.55
N GLY A 26 -0.21 -8.35 6.59
CA GLY A 26 -1.65 -8.16 6.83
C GLY A 26 -1.95 -6.86 7.56
N SER A 27 -1.12 -5.84 7.35
CA SER A 27 -1.45 -4.47 7.72
C SER A 27 -2.71 -4.00 6.99
N MET A 28 -3.38 -2.96 7.50
CA MET A 28 -4.55 -2.39 6.81
C MET A 28 -4.23 -1.96 5.37
N ALA A 29 -3.02 -1.43 5.13
CA ALA A 29 -2.54 -1.12 3.79
C ALA A 29 -2.51 -2.35 2.87
N ASP A 30 -1.93 -3.46 3.34
CA ASP A 30 -1.91 -4.72 2.57
C ASP A 30 -3.33 -5.24 2.31
N MET A 31 -4.23 -5.15 3.29
CA MET A 31 -5.62 -5.59 3.15
C MET A 31 -6.38 -4.78 2.10
N LEU A 32 -6.19 -3.45 2.06
CA LEU A 32 -6.79 -2.58 1.05
C LEU A 32 -6.27 -2.89 -0.35
N ILE A 33 -4.95 -3.06 -0.49
CA ILE A 33 -4.33 -3.45 -1.77
C ILE A 33 -4.84 -4.83 -2.20
N ALA A 34 -4.86 -5.81 -1.30
CA ALA A 34 -5.33 -7.17 -1.59
C ALA A 34 -6.82 -7.19 -1.98
N GLY A 35 -7.65 -6.42 -1.28
CA GLY A 35 -9.07 -6.26 -1.61
C GLY A 35 -9.27 -5.67 -3.00
N TYR A 36 -8.49 -4.64 -3.37
CA TYR A 36 -8.51 -4.09 -4.72
C TYR A 36 -8.00 -5.09 -5.78
N VAL A 37 -6.92 -5.82 -5.50
CA VAL A 37 -6.39 -6.83 -6.43
C VAL A 37 -7.43 -7.91 -6.72
N GLN A 38 -8.13 -8.40 -5.69
CA GLN A 38 -9.19 -9.40 -5.85
C GLN A 38 -10.42 -8.85 -6.58
N ASN A 39 -10.95 -7.70 -6.15
CA ASN A 39 -12.28 -7.24 -6.56
C ASN A 39 -12.25 -6.16 -7.64
N GLY A 40 -11.11 -5.47 -7.82
CA GLY A 40 -10.96 -4.28 -8.68
C GLY A 40 -11.56 -3.00 -8.15
N VAL A 41 -12.13 -3.06 -6.95
CA VAL A 41 -12.69 -1.93 -6.22
C VAL A 41 -12.38 -2.11 -4.74
N VAL A 42 -12.32 -1.01 -4.02
CA VAL A 42 -12.32 -0.99 -2.56
C VAL A 42 -13.72 -0.64 -2.10
N ASP A 43 -14.22 -1.34 -1.08
CA ASP A 43 -15.53 -1.07 -0.50
C ASP A 43 -15.58 0.37 0.03
N ALA A 44 -16.69 1.07 -0.22
CA ALA A 44 -16.88 2.47 0.14
C ALA A 44 -16.69 2.73 1.64
N GLU A 45 -17.06 1.77 2.51
CA GLU A 45 -16.90 1.92 3.96
C GLU A 45 -15.43 2.00 4.39
N ILE A 46 -14.55 1.33 3.64
CA ILE A 46 -13.12 1.28 3.93
C ILE A 46 -12.28 2.15 2.98
N ALA A 47 -12.87 2.67 1.90
CA ALA A 47 -12.21 3.58 0.95
C ALA A 47 -11.64 4.82 1.66
N GLN A 48 -12.34 5.34 2.68
CA GLN A 48 -11.85 6.46 3.50
C GLN A 48 -10.51 6.17 4.21
N PHE A 49 -10.16 4.90 4.43
CA PHE A 49 -8.88 4.52 5.05
C PHE A 49 -7.73 4.48 4.04
N VAL A 50 -8.01 4.47 2.73
CA VAL A 50 -6.97 4.39 1.69
C VAL A 50 -6.03 5.58 1.78
N GLY A 51 -6.56 6.81 1.82
CA GLY A 51 -5.75 8.02 1.97
C GLY A 51 -4.98 8.07 3.30
N ILE A 52 -5.59 7.59 4.40
CA ILE A 52 -4.92 7.51 5.71
C ILE A 52 -3.73 6.55 5.64
N CYS A 53 -3.92 5.35 5.07
CA CYS A 53 -2.86 4.35 4.92
C CYS A 53 -1.74 4.85 4.00
N ALA A 54 -2.07 5.56 2.91
CA ALA A 54 -1.09 6.14 2.02
C ALA A 54 -0.22 7.18 2.74
N PHE A 55 -0.86 8.06 3.52
CA PHE A 55 -0.17 9.04 4.36
C PHE A 55 0.73 8.37 5.39
N GLU A 56 0.23 7.38 6.13
CA GLU A 56 1.01 6.65 7.13
C GLU A 56 2.22 5.94 6.52
N CYS A 57 2.09 5.36 5.32
CA CYS A 57 3.21 4.78 4.59
C CYS A 57 4.28 5.83 4.28
N ARG A 58 3.89 7.03 3.79
CA ARG A 58 4.85 8.12 3.53
C ARG A 58 5.56 8.58 4.81
N GLU A 59 4.85 8.65 5.94
CA GLU A 59 5.45 8.96 7.24
C GLU A 59 6.35 7.83 7.76
N ALA A 60 5.99 6.58 7.52
CA ALA A 60 6.82 5.43 7.86
C ALA A 60 8.12 5.42 7.08
N ALA A 61 8.09 5.72 5.77
CA ALA A 61 9.28 5.82 4.92
C ALA A 61 10.34 6.77 5.52
N LYS A 62 9.91 7.90 6.10
CA LYS A 62 10.82 8.90 6.72
C LYS A 62 11.58 8.36 7.93
N LYS A 63 11.10 7.28 8.57
CA LYS A 63 11.69 6.70 9.79
C LYS A 63 12.79 5.70 9.51
N TYR A 64 12.86 5.15 8.30
CA TYR A 64 13.86 4.15 7.92
C TYR A 64 15.10 4.79 7.32
N SER A 65 16.23 4.12 7.47
CA SER A 65 17.52 4.62 6.99
C SER A 65 17.84 4.13 5.57
N SER A 66 17.49 2.89 5.26
CA SER A 66 17.75 2.32 3.93
C SER A 66 16.85 2.88 2.84
N ASN A 67 17.43 2.99 1.63
CA ASN A 67 16.68 3.37 0.44
C ASN A 67 15.66 2.30 0.04
N GLU A 68 15.95 1.03 0.32
CA GLU A 68 15.06 -0.08 0.00
C GLU A 68 13.79 -0.06 0.85
N ALA A 69 13.91 0.14 2.17
CA ALA A 69 12.76 0.29 3.06
C ALA A 69 11.93 1.53 2.71
N LYS A 70 12.58 2.66 2.43
CA LYS A 70 11.90 3.87 1.95
C LYS A 70 11.10 3.60 0.68
N ALA A 71 11.73 2.98 -0.31
CA ALA A 71 11.10 2.66 -1.59
C ALA A 71 9.90 1.71 -1.41
N TYR A 72 9.98 0.74 -0.49
CA TYR A 72 8.85 -0.12 -0.15
C TYR A 72 7.62 0.68 0.31
N PHE A 73 7.81 1.55 1.30
CA PHE A 73 6.69 2.34 1.82
C PHE A 73 6.16 3.38 0.82
N TYR A 74 7.04 4.02 0.04
CA TYR A 74 6.59 4.94 -1.01
C TYR A 74 5.80 4.21 -2.09
N GLU A 75 6.24 3.02 -2.51
CA GLU A 75 5.49 2.25 -3.49
C GLU A 75 4.13 1.80 -2.95
N CYS A 76 4.06 1.39 -1.68
CA CYS A 76 2.80 1.08 -1.01
C CYS A 76 1.85 2.29 -1.04
N ALA A 77 2.35 3.47 -0.68
CA ALA A 77 1.58 4.71 -0.69
C ALA A 77 1.09 5.07 -2.11
N ASP A 78 1.95 4.95 -3.11
CA ASP A 78 1.61 5.28 -4.50
C ASP A 78 0.57 4.30 -5.08
N ILE A 79 0.57 3.03 -4.65
CA ILE A 79 -0.49 2.08 -5.01
C ILE A 79 -1.81 2.49 -4.37
N LEU A 80 -1.80 2.83 -3.08
CA LEU A 80 -2.99 3.29 -2.35
C LEU A 80 -3.57 4.58 -2.94
N ASP A 81 -2.74 5.58 -3.25
CA ASP A 81 -3.18 6.82 -3.90
C ASP A 81 -3.83 6.54 -5.27
N ALA A 82 -3.27 5.59 -6.03
CA ALA A 82 -3.84 5.20 -7.32
C ALA A 82 -5.17 4.44 -7.18
N ILE A 83 -5.35 3.68 -6.10
CA ILE A 83 -6.63 3.06 -5.76
C ILE A 83 -7.65 4.15 -5.40
N ASP A 84 -7.27 5.10 -4.53
CA ASP A 84 -8.14 6.19 -4.08
C ASP A 84 -8.66 7.03 -5.25
N ALA A 85 -7.77 7.35 -6.20
CA ALA A 85 -8.11 8.09 -7.40
C ALA A 85 -9.11 7.36 -8.33
N GLN A 86 -9.20 6.02 -8.27
CA GLN A 86 -10.20 5.25 -9.02
C GLN A 86 -11.52 5.10 -8.27
N THR A 87 -11.49 5.23 -6.94
CA THR A 87 -12.68 5.08 -6.07
C THR A 87 -13.34 6.40 -5.71
N ALA A 88 -12.66 7.54 -5.88
CA ALA A 88 -13.24 8.86 -5.68
C ALA A 88 -14.40 9.08 -6.68
N PRO A 89 -15.64 9.34 -6.21
CA PRO A 89 -16.72 9.73 -7.09
C PRO A 89 -16.41 11.10 -7.69
N GLY A 90 -16.45 11.20 -9.02
CA GLY A 90 -16.42 12.49 -9.73
C GLY A 90 -17.63 13.37 -9.42
#